data_AF-A0A016VQU9-F1
#
_entry.id   AF-A0A016VQU9-F1
#
_cell.length_a   1.000
_cell.length_b   1.000
_cell.length_c   1.000
_cell.angle_alpha   90.00
_cell.angle_beta   90.00
_cell.angle_gamma   90.00
#
_symmetry.space_group_name_H-M   'P 1'
#
loop_
_entity.id
_entity.type
_entity.pdbx_description
1 polymer ?
#
loop_
_entity_poly.entity_id
_entity_poly.type
_entity_poly.pdbx_seq_one_letter_code
_entity_poly.pdbx_strand_id
1 'polypeptide(L)'
;MTYAYSDLQLRPKLFPCTRAFKHFKSSDDFFAMKRKVDNIANKVSFLDLFAHKFMLSIPLLRRRYDRILGPFYQLKAYIRGQLERRKADIAAGKHLLDEEGRDYVDAYLIKMAQEMKENPKDTYFTEEALVINLLDLWIAGQETTITTILSGLTNLINYPEVAIYDIHILETLVFKFCLSSLEELKKVSQAAIRSPVQLK
;
A
#
# COMPACT_ATOMS: atom_id res chain seq x y z
N MET A 1 -11.42 -5.89 20.24
CA MET A 1 -10.19 -5.62 19.46
C MET A 1 -10.33 -4.48 18.44
N THR A 2 -11.48 -3.79 18.39
CA THR A 2 -11.78 -2.70 17.43
C THR A 2 -11.58 -1.28 17.99
N TYR A 3 -11.39 -1.12 19.31
CA TYR A 3 -11.30 0.20 19.96
C TYR A 3 -9.90 0.83 19.98
N ALA A 4 -8.85 0.12 19.55
CA ALA A 4 -7.47 0.59 19.67
C ALA A 4 -6.98 1.45 18.49
N TYR A 5 -7.65 1.38 17.34
CA TYR A 5 -7.23 2.10 16.13
C TYR A 5 -7.92 3.46 15.96
N SER A 6 -9.18 3.58 16.37
CA SER A 6 -9.98 4.81 16.26
C SER A 6 -9.50 5.94 17.18
N ASP A 7 -8.88 5.60 18.32
CA ASP A 7 -8.40 6.57 19.31
C ASP A 7 -6.96 7.07 19.09
N LEU A 8 -6.27 6.59 18.04
CA LEU A 8 -4.93 7.09 17.71
C LEU A 8 -4.95 8.45 16.97
N GLN A 9 -6.14 9.05 16.77
CA GLN A 9 -6.30 10.41 16.23
C GLN A 9 -6.37 11.50 17.32
N LEU A 10 -6.49 11.16 18.60
CA LEU A 10 -6.57 12.14 19.69
C LEU A 10 -5.21 12.35 20.36
N ARG A 11 -4.25 13.04 19.70
CA ARG A 11 -3.33 14.06 20.30
C ARG A 11 -2.44 14.68 19.19
N PRO A 12 -2.66 15.92 18.75
CA PRO A 12 -1.77 16.64 17.84
C PRO A 12 -0.40 17.03 18.44
N LYS A 13 -0.10 16.64 19.70
CA LYS A 13 1.12 17.03 20.43
C LYS A 13 2.13 15.90 20.69
N LEU A 14 1.92 14.67 20.21
CA LEU A 14 2.75 13.54 20.66
C LEU A 14 3.97 13.21 19.79
N PHE A 15 4.07 13.72 18.56
CA PHE A 15 5.25 13.50 17.70
C PHE A 15 5.58 14.75 16.87
N PRO A 16 6.76 15.37 17.04
CA PRO A 16 7.13 16.63 16.38
C PRO A 16 7.55 16.46 14.90
N CYS A 17 6.96 15.51 14.18
CA CYS A 17 7.25 15.28 12.75
C CYS A 17 6.12 15.79 11.84
N THR A 18 5.64 17.02 12.08
CA THR A 18 4.79 17.76 11.12
C THR A 18 5.57 18.24 9.88
N ARG A 19 6.87 17.96 9.78
CA ARG A 19 7.73 18.43 8.67
C ARG A 19 7.94 17.42 7.53
N ALA A 20 7.27 16.28 7.54
CA ALA A 20 7.49 15.22 6.54
C ALA A 20 6.34 15.05 5.54
N PHE A 21 5.64 16.12 5.16
CA PHE A 21 4.80 16.08 3.96
C PHE A 21 5.68 16.34 2.72
N LYS A 22 6.56 15.39 2.39
CA LYS A 22 7.22 15.41 1.08
C LYS A 22 6.22 14.88 0.07
N HIS A 23 5.96 15.67 -0.96
CA HIS A 23 5.16 15.25 -2.10
C HIS A 23 5.95 14.17 -2.86
N PHE A 24 5.68 12.89 -2.59
CA PHE A 24 6.25 11.79 -3.35
C PHE A 24 5.76 11.90 -4.79
N LYS A 25 6.68 12.20 -5.69
CA LYS A 25 6.40 12.41 -7.11
C LYS A 25 7.26 11.49 -7.99
N SER A 26 8.41 11.03 -7.49
CA SER A 26 9.35 10.14 -8.17
C SER A 26 9.22 8.69 -7.70
N SER A 27 9.42 7.75 -8.62
CA SER A 27 9.60 6.32 -8.34
C SER A 27 10.74 6.07 -7.34
N ASP A 28 11.80 6.89 -7.40
CA ASP A 28 12.96 6.78 -6.51
C ASP A 28 12.61 7.07 -5.04
N ASP A 29 11.71 8.03 -4.81
CA ASP A 29 11.24 8.35 -3.46
C ASP A 29 10.52 7.14 -2.86
N PHE A 30 9.66 6.50 -3.65
CA PHE A 30 8.95 5.30 -3.23
C PHE A 30 9.90 4.16 -2.87
N PHE A 31 10.91 3.87 -3.69
CA PHE A 31 11.89 2.82 -3.39
C PHE A 31 12.79 3.18 -2.18
N ALA A 32 13.13 4.46 -1.99
CA ALA A 32 13.84 4.91 -0.80
C ALA A 32 12.99 4.72 0.47
N MET A 33 11.68 4.97 0.40
CA MET A 33 10.74 4.72 1.48
C MET A 33 10.55 3.22 1.74
N LYS A 34 10.35 2.41 0.69
CA LYS A 34 10.21 0.95 0.82
C LYS A 34 11.43 0.34 1.51
N ARG A 35 12.65 0.71 1.12
CA ARG A 35 13.89 0.25 1.79
C ARG A 35 13.91 0.54 3.30
N LYS A 36 13.32 1.65 3.75
CA LYS A 36 13.21 1.94 5.19
C LYS A 36 12.20 1.02 5.87
N VAL A 37 11.07 0.75 5.22
CA VAL A 37 10.05 -0.17 5.71
C VAL A 37 10.62 -1.59 5.81
N ASP A 38 11.24 -2.11 4.75
CA ASP A 38 11.81 -3.46 4.70
C ASP A 38 12.90 -3.66 5.77
N ASN A 39 13.77 -2.66 5.96
CA ASN A 39 14.81 -2.68 7.00
C ASN A 39 14.24 -2.70 8.42
N ILE A 40 13.09 -2.07 8.65
CA ILE A 40 12.39 -2.14 9.94
C ILE A 40 11.68 -3.47 10.09
N ALA A 41 10.97 -3.96 9.07
CA ALA A 41 10.26 -5.23 9.11
C ALA A 41 11.17 -6.39 9.55
N ASN A 42 12.40 -6.43 9.03
CA ASN A 42 13.41 -7.42 9.42
C ASN A 42 13.95 -7.27 10.85
N LYS A 43 13.70 -6.14 11.52
CA LYS A 43 14.17 -5.83 12.89
C LYS A 43 13.05 -5.83 13.92
N VAL A 44 11.80 -5.91 13.47
CA VAL A 44 10.62 -6.07 14.33
C VAL A 44 10.69 -7.47 14.94
N SER A 45 10.74 -7.52 16.26
CA SER A 45 10.66 -8.77 17.02
C SER A 45 9.21 -9.12 17.26
N PHE A 46 8.93 -10.41 17.50
CA PHE A 46 7.62 -10.88 17.94
C PHE A 46 7.07 -10.07 19.13
N LEU A 47 7.93 -9.69 20.08
CA LEU A 47 7.52 -8.86 21.23
C LEU A 47 7.01 -7.48 20.83
N ASP A 48 7.45 -6.95 19.69
CA ASP A 48 7.00 -5.64 19.24
C ASP A 48 5.52 -5.65 18.82
N LEU A 49 4.98 -6.81 18.41
CA LEU A 49 3.55 -6.99 18.12
C LEU A 49 2.67 -6.96 19.38
N PHE A 50 3.23 -7.21 20.56
CA PHE A 50 2.49 -7.25 21.84
C PHE A 50 2.62 -5.96 22.65
N ALA A 51 3.08 -4.86 22.06
CA ALA A 51 3.10 -3.59 22.79
C ALA A 51 1.71 -3.15 23.18
N HIS A 52 1.53 -3.03 24.49
CA HIS A 52 0.37 -2.37 25.04
C HIS A 52 0.66 -0.89 25.29
N LYS A 53 -0.38 -0.06 25.28
CA LYS A 53 -0.28 1.40 25.50
C LYS A 53 0.57 1.81 26.71
N PHE A 54 0.54 1.04 27.81
CA PHE A 54 1.34 1.34 29.01
C PHE A 54 2.85 1.23 28.77
N MET A 55 3.28 0.36 27.85
CA MET A 55 4.70 0.15 27.53
C MET A 55 5.32 1.37 26.85
N LEU A 56 4.51 2.20 26.18
CA LEU A 56 4.94 3.45 25.54
C LEU A 56 5.25 4.57 26.56
N SER A 57 4.90 4.39 27.83
CA SER A 57 5.29 5.30 28.92
C SER A 57 6.77 5.18 29.26
N ILE A 58 7.40 4.05 28.96
CA ILE A 58 8.83 3.80 29.22
C ILE A 58 9.67 4.49 28.13
N PRO A 59 10.59 5.42 28.47
CA PRO A 59 11.33 6.21 27.47
C PRO A 59 12.12 5.39 26.46
N LEU A 60 12.67 4.26 26.87
CA LEU A 60 13.44 3.37 26.00
C LEU A 60 12.53 2.69 24.95
N LEU A 61 11.39 2.15 25.37
CA LEU A 61 10.43 1.51 24.47
C LEU A 61 9.81 2.55 23.54
N ARG A 62 9.46 3.73 24.04
CA ARG A 62 8.98 4.84 23.22
C ARG A 62 9.93 5.16 22.06
N ARG A 63 11.23 5.33 22.34
CA ARG A 63 12.25 5.57 21.30
C ARG A 63 12.33 4.44 20.27
N ARG A 64 12.14 3.19 20.71
CA ARG A 64 12.09 2.03 19.81
C ARG A 64 10.86 2.09 18.91
N TYR A 65 9.67 2.31 19.46
CA TYR A 65 8.43 2.40 18.68
C TYR A 65 8.41 3.59 17.72
N ASP A 66 8.97 4.73 18.11
CA ASP A 66 9.09 5.90 17.22
C ASP A 66 9.94 5.59 15.99
N ARG A 67 11.01 4.79 16.16
CA ARG A 67 11.87 4.32 15.07
C ARG A 67 11.17 3.28 14.20
N ILE A 68 10.39 2.38 14.79
CA ILE A 68 9.65 1.34 14.06
C ILE A 68 8.52 1.97 13.26
N LEU A 69 7.69 2.82 13.88
CA LEU A 69 6.50 3.41 13.27
C LEU A 69 6.82 4.54 12.28
N GLY A 70 7.97 5.22 12.42
CA GLY A 70 8.36 6.33 11.57
C GLY A 70 8.24 6.06 10.06
N PRO A 71 8.83 4.97 9.52
CA PRO A 71 8.67 4.59 8.12
C PRO A 71 7.24 4.23 7.72
N PHE A 72 6.49 3.56 8.58
CA PHE A 72 5.07 3.26 8.33
C PHE A 72 4.22 4.53 8.23
N TYR A 73 4.52 5.58 9.02
CA TYR A 73 3.86 6.88 8.88
C TYR A 73 4.18 7.56 7.55
N GLN A 74 5.40 7.43 7.02
CA GLN A 74 5.75 7.95 5.69
C GLN A 74 4.95 7.23 4.60
N LEU A 75 4.86 5.91 4.69
CA LEU A 75 4.09 5.09 3.75
C LEU A 75 2.59 5.38 3.82
N LYS A 76 2.04 5.52 5.03
CA LYS A 76 0.65 5.95 5.23
C LYS A 76 0.37 7.32 4.60
N ALA A 77 1.28 8.27 4.76
CA ALA A 77 1.16 9.58 4.14
C ALA A 77 1.22 9.51 2.61
N TYR A 78 2.07 8.64 2.06
CA TYR A 78 2.12 8.36 0.63
C TYR A 78 0.80 7.82 0.10
N ILE A 79 0.24 6.78 0.74
CA ILE A 79 -1.04 6.18 0.36
C ILE A 79 -2.17 7.21 0.42
N ARG A 80 -2.22 8.03 1.47
CA ARG A 80 -3.19 9.12 1.56
C ARG A 80 -3.05 10.11 0.40
N GLY A 81 -1.82 10.49 0.03
CA GLY A 81 -1.57 11.34 -1.13
C GLY A 81 -2.07 10.73 -2.45
N GLN A 82 -1.96 9.41 -2.61
CA GLN A 82 -2.50 8.70 -3.78
C GLN A 82 -4.03 8.68 -3.79
N LEU A 83 -4.66 8.48 -2.63
CA LEU A 83 -6.11 8.51 -2.47
C LEU A 83 -6.68 9.90 -2.80
N GLU A 84 -6.03 10.96 -2.32
CA GLU A 84 -6.45 12.34 -2.60
C GLU A 84 -6.32 12.68 -4.10
N ARG A 85 -5.26 12.23 -4.77
CA ARG A 85 -5.12 12.34 -6.23
C ARG A 85 -6.26 11.61 -6.95
N ARG A 86 -6.57 10.37 -6.54
CA ARG A 86 -7.66 9.58 -7.12
C ARG A 86 -9.02 10.29 -6.96
N LYS A 87 -9.31 10.83 -5.77
CA LYS A 87 -10.53 11.62 -5.52
C LYS A 87 -10.60 12.88 -6.40
N ALA A 88 -9.47 13.57 -6.59
CA ALA A 88 -9.40 14.72 -7.48
C ALA A 88 -9.64 14.33 -8.95
N ASP A 89 -9.11 13.20 -9.40
CA ASP A 89 -9.34 12.69 -10.76
C ASP A 89 -10.80 12.27 -10.98
N ILE A 90 -11.46 11.70 -9.97
CA ILE A 90 -12.91 11.42 -9.98
C ILE A 90 -13.70 12.72 -10.11
N ALA A 91 -13.39 13.72 -9.26
CA ALA A 91 -14.08 15.01 -9.28
C ALA A 91 -13.88 15.76 -10.61
N ALA A 92 -12.71 15.60 -11.25
CA ALA A 92 -12.40 16.17 -12.55
C ALA A 92 -12.99 15.37 -13.73
N GLY A 93 -13.67 14.25 -13.49
CA GLY A 93 -14.22 13.37 -14.53
C GLY A 93 -13.17 12.60 -15.33
N LYS A 94 -11.90 12.61 -14.90
CA LYS A 94 -10.81 11.85 -15.54
C LYS A 94 -10.87 10.37 -15.19
N HIS A 95 -11.38 10.05 -14.00
CA HIS A 95 -11.56 8.70 -13.50
C HIS A 95 -13.05 8.43 -13.27
N LEU A 96 -13.63 7.58 -14.11
CA LEU A 96 -15.04 7.19 -14.00
C LEU A 96 -15.19 6.04 -12.99
N LEU A 97 -16.23 6.13 -12.16
CA LEU A 97 -16.64 5.07 -11.25
C LEU A 97 -17.72 4.24 -11.94
N ASP A 98 -17.41 2.99 -12.27
CA ASP A 98 -18.39 2.00 -12.73
C ASP A 98 -19.20 1.47 -11.54
N GLU A 99 -20.38 0.86 -11.75
CA GLU A 99 -21.30 0.47 -10.67
C GLU A 99 -20.68 -0.46 -9.60
N GLU A 100 -19.78 -1.36 -10.00
CA GLU A 100 -19.08 -2.28 -9.10
C GLU A 100 -17.69 -1.78 -8.67
N GLY A 101 -17.21 -0.68 -9.24
CA GLY A 101 -15.83 -0.19 -9.10
C GLY A 101 -14.82 -1.02 -9.90
N ARG A 102 -13.80 -0.36 -10.47
CA ARG A 102 -12.78 -1.04 -11.30
C ARG A 102 -11.64 -1.65 -10.50
N ASP A 103 -11.42 -1.13 -9.31
CA ASP A 103 -10.44 -1.61 -8.36
C ASP A 103 -11.00 -1.53 -6.93
N TYR A 104 -10.22 -2.05 -5.98
CA TYR A 104 -10.59 -2.04 -4.57
C TYR A 104 -10.91 -0.64 -4.04
N VAL A 105 -10.20 0.40 -4.50
CA VAL A 105 -10.40 1.78 -4.03
C VAL A 105 -11.74 2.29 -4.52
N ASP A 106 -12.04 2.11 -5.80
CA ASP A 106 -13.29 2.54 -6.41
C ASP A 106 -14.49 1.83 -5.73
N ALA A 107 -14.41 0.50 -5.58
CA ALA A 107 -15.45 -0.29 -4.92
C ALA A 107 -15.68 0.17 -3.46
N TYR A 108 -14.60 0.46 -2.72
CA TYR A 108 -14.71 0.98 -1.36
C TYR A 108 -15.36 2.37 -1.32
N LEU A 109 -14.98 3.28 -2.22
CA LEU A 109 -15.55 4.63 -2.28
C LEU A 109 -17.05 4.60 -2.62
N ILE A 110 -17.46 3.72 -3.55
CA ILE A 110 -18.86 3.50 -3.90
C ILE A 110 -19.63 2.99 -2.68
N LYS A 111 -19.11 1.96 -2.01
CA LYS A 111 -19.73 1.38 -0.82
C LYS A 111 -19.85 2.40 0.32
N MET A 112 -18.80 3.19 0.56
CA MET A 112 -18.79 4.27 1.54
C MET A 112 -19.86 5.33 1.23
N ALA A 113 -20.01 5.73 -0.04
CA ALA A 113 -21.03 6.69 -0.45
C ALA A 113 -22.45 6.14 -0.32
N GLN A 114 -22.65 4.84 -0.58
CA GLN A 114 -23.93 4.17 -0.39
C GLN A 114 -24.33 4.13 1.08
N GLU A 115 -23.43 3.67 1.97
CA GLU A 115 -23.72 3.59 3.41
C GLU A 115 -23.95 4.95 4.04
N MET A 116 -23.24 6.00 3.58
CA MET A 116 -23.46 7.35 4.07
C MET A 116 -24.88 7.87 3.74
N LYS A 117 -25.47 7.41 2.62
CA LYS A 117 -26.85 7.75 2.24
C LYS A 117 -27.88 6.95 3.03
N GLU A 118 -27.61 5.67 3.28
CA GLU A 118 -28.55 4.75 3.92
C GLU A 118 -28.53 4.86 5.46
N ASN A 119 -27.34 4.93 6.08
CA ASN A 119 -27.18 4.97 7.54
C ASN A 119 -25.94 5.80 7.98
N PRO A 120 -26.03 7.13 7.99
CA PRO A 120 -24.88 8.01 8.29
C PRO A 120 -24.34 7.91 9.73
N LYS A 121 -25.05 7.27 10.66
CA LYS A 121 -24.66 7.23 12.08
C LYS A 121 -23.84 6.00 12.48
N ASP A 122 -23.76 4.97 11.62
CA ASP A 122 -23.20 3.67 12.00
C ASP A 122 -22.42 3.00 10.85
N THR A 123 -21.62 3.78 10.11
CA THR A 123 -20.77 3.24 9.04
C THR A 123 -19.35 2.95 9.53
N TYR A 124 -18.84 1.78 9.19
CA TYR A 124 -17.44 1.40 9.39
C TYR A 124 -16.55 1.85 8.22
N PHE A 125 -17.15 2.33 7.13
CA PHE A 125 -16.45 2.78 5.95
C PHE A 125 -16.04 4.23 6.13
N THR A 126 -14.78 4.42 6.50
CA THR A 126 -14.17 5.74 6.65
C THR A 126 -12.96 5.85 5.76
N GLU A 127 -12.62 7.06 5.34
CA GLU A 127 -11.41 7.30 4.55
C GLU A 127 -10.15 6.84 5.28
N GLU A 128 -10.11 7.00 6.61
CA GLU A 128 -8.99 6.51 7.42
C GLU A 128 -8.89 4.99 7.40
N ALA A 129 -10.02 4.28 7.49
CA ALA A 129 -10.05 2.83 7.36
C ALA A 129 -9.60 2.39 5.97
N LEU A 130 -9.99 3.08 4.89
CA LEU A 130 -9.49 2.81 3.55
C LEU A 130 -7.96 2.94 3.46
N VAL A 131 -7.39 4.01 4.01
CA VAL A 131 -5.93 4.21 4.02
C VAL A 131 -5.22 3.11 4.79
N ILE A 132 -5.77 2.66 5.92
CA ILE A 132 -5.22 1.54 6.70
C ILE A 132 -5.34 0.21 5.95
N ASN A 133 -6.48 -0.06 5.31
CA ASN A 133 -6.68 -1.28 4.52
C ASN A 133 -5.73 -1.34 3.32
N LEU A 134 -5.50 -0.22 2.64
CA LEU A 134 -4.53 -0.13 1.55
C LEU A 134 -3.10 -0.35 2.04
N LEU A 135 -2.76 0.15 3.23
CA LEU A 135 -1.47 -0.09 3.85
C LEU A 135 -1.27 -1.57 4.17
N ASP A 136 -2.28 -2.21 4.78
CA ASP A 136 -2.26 -3.63 5.13
C ASP A 136 -2.12 -4.52 3.88
N LEU A 137 -2.99 -4.30 2.87
CA LEU A 137 -2.96 -5.04 1.62
C LEU A 137 -1.61 -4.91 0.89
N TRP A 138 -1.03 -3.71 0.89
CA TRP A 138 0.28 -3.49 0.27
C TRP A 138 1.41 -4.22 1.00
N ILE A 139 1.45 -4.16 2.34
CA ILE A 139 2.46 -4.86 3.14
C ILE A 139 2.31 -6.37 2.96
N ALA A 140 1.10 -6.89 3.12
CA ALA A 140 0.80 -8.31 3.02
C ALA A 140 1.11 -8.86 1.62
N GLY A 141 0.69 -8.15 0.57
CA GLY A 141 0.83 -8.59 -0.81
C GLY A 141 2.27 -8.63 -1.30
N GLN A 142 3.06 -7.59 -1.00
CA GLN A 142 4.41 -7.47 -1.57
C GLN A 142 5.38 -8.50 -0.98
N GLU A 143 5.44 -8.64 0.35
CA GLU A 143 6.44 -9.50 0.99
C GLU A 143 6.15 -11.00 0.75
N THR A 144 4.88 -11.40 0.81
CA THR A 144 4.48 -12.80 0.59
C THR A 144 4.67 -13.21 -0.86
N THR A 145 4.31 -12.36 -1.81
CA THR A 145 4.47 -12.65 -3.25
C THR A 145 5.94 -12.72 -3.63
N ILE A 146 6.77 -11.75 -3.18
CA ILE A 146 8.21 -11.76 -3.45
C ILE A 146 8.86 -13.02 -2.87
N THR A 147 8.56 -13.35 -1.61
CA THR A 147 9.10 -14.55 -0.95
C THR A 147 8.69 -15.83 -1.67
N THR A 148 7.44 -15.92 -2.12
CA THR A 148 6.94 -17.09 -2.84
C THR A 148 7.62 -17.25 -4.18
N ILE A 149 7.77 -16.17 -4.95
CA ILE A 149 8.48 -16.18 -6.24
C ILE A 149 9.94 -16.58 -6.03
N LEU A 150 10.63 -15.98 -5.06
CA LEU A 150 12.03 -16.29 -4.77
C LEU A 150 12.21 -17.75 -4.33
N SER A 151 11.33 -18.26 -3.47
CA SER A 151 11.33 -19.66 -3.05
C SER A 151 11.09 -20.59 -4.23
N GLY A 152 10.11 -20.29 -5.08
CA GLY A 152 9.82 -21.05 -6.30
C GLY A 152 11.02 -21.09 -7.25
N LEU A 153 11.64 -19.95 -7.54
CA LEU A 153 12.84 -19.86 -8.39
C LEU A 153 14.03 -20.61 -7.78
N THR A 154 14.22 -20.51 -6.46
CA THR A 154 15.30 -21.23 -5.76
C THR A 154 15.13 -22.74 -5.89
N ASN A 155 13.90 -23.24 -5.76
CA ASN A 155 13.61 -24.66 -5.95
C ASN A 155 13.89 -25.11 -7.39
N LEU A 156 13.55 -24.30 -8.39
CA LEU A 156 13.82 -24.63 -9.80
C LEU A 156 15.32 -24.68 -10.13
N ILE A 157 16.14 -23.85 -9.49
CA ILE A 157 17.61 -23.87 -9.65
C ILE A 157 18.22 -25.10 -8.98
N ASN A 158 17.69 -25.51 -7.82
CA ASN A 158 18.24 -26.64 -7.05
C ASN A 158 17.83 -28.02 -7.57
N TYR A 159 16.70 -28.11 -8.26
CA TYR A 159 16.17 -29.36 -8.84
C TYR A 159 15.99 -29.20 -10.36
N PRO A 160 17.10 -29.09 -11.12
CA PRO A 160 17.05 -28.85 -12.56
C PRO A 160 16.31 -29.97 -13.31
N GLU A 161 16.29 -31.20 -12.80
CA GLU A 161 15.50 -32.31 -13.33
C GLU A 161 13.99 -32.03 -13.35
N VAL A 162 13.47 -31.19 -12.45
CA VAL A 162 12.07 -30.71 -12.45
C VAL A 162 11.90 -29.56 -13.46
N ALA A 163 12.90 -28.69 -13.57
CA ALA A 163 12.88 -27.56 -14.51
C ALA A 163 13.02 -28.01 -15.98
N ILE A 164 13.75 -29.10 -16.26
CA ILE A 164 14.04 -29.59 -17.63
C ILE A 164 12.79 -30.15 -18.33
N TYR A 165 11.81 -30.70 -17.61
CA TYR A 165 10.52 -31.09 -18.21
C TYR A 165 9.67 -29.88 -18.64
N ASP A 166 9.96 -28.69 -18.11
CA ASP A 166 9.15 -27.48 -18.22
C ASP A 166 9.96 -26.22 -18.60
N ILE A 167 11.15 -26.37 -19.22
CA ILE A 167 11.99 -25.21 -19.62
C ILE A 167 11.25 -24.28 -20.60
N HIS A 168 10.44 -24.83 -21.50
CA HIS A 168 9.55 -24.05 -22.38
C HIS A 168 8.45 -23.32 -21.59
N ILE A 169 7.96 -23.92 -20.49
CA ILE A 169 6.97 -23.29 -19.61
C ILE A 169 7.63 -22.19 -18.77
N LEU A 170 8.89 -22.33 -18.36
CA LEU A 170 9.61 -21.29 -17.60
C LEU A 170 9.92 -20.07 -18.45
N GLU A 171 10.41 -20.26 -19.68
CA GLU A 171 10.54 -19.14 -20.62
C GLU A 171 9.16 -18.51 -20.87
N THR A 172 8.12 -19.31 -21.08
CA THR A 172 6.76 -18.77 -21.29
C THR A 172 6.22 -18.08 -20.05
N LEU A 173 6.37 -18.60 -18.84
CA LEU A 173 5.80 -18.03 -17.61
C LEU A 173 6.57 -16.81 -17.17
N VAL A 174 7.90 -16.84 -17.15
CA VAL A 174 8.71 -15.67 -16.78
C VAL A 174 8.57 -14.58 -17.84
N PHE A 175 8.64 -14.94 -19.14
CA PHE A 175 8.48 -13.98 -20.22
C PHE A 175 7.06 -13.44 -20.28
N LYS A 176 6.00 -14.24 -20.10
CA LYS A 176 4.59 -13.80 -20.15
C LYS A 176 4.16 -13.08 -18.87
N PHE A 177 4.66 -13.47 -17.69
CA PHE A 177 4.44 -12.71 -16.45
C PHE A 177 5.18 -11.35 -16.50
N CYS A 178 6.43 -11.33 -16.96
CA CYS A 178 7.16 -10.07 -17.19
C CYS A 178 6.56 -9.26 -18.34
N LEU A 179 6.11 -9.88 -19.44
CA LEU A 179 5.48 -9.18 -20.56
C LEU A 179 4.15 -8.59 -20.13
N SER A 180 3.28 -9.35 -19.45
CA SER A 180 2.01 -8.83 -18.98
C SER A 180 2.22 -7.68 -18.00
N SER A 181 3.18 -7.79 -17.07
CA SER A 181 3.53 -6.67 -16.19
C SER A 181 4.07 -5.46 -16.97
N LEU A 182 4.92 -5.67 -17.98
CA LEU A 182 5.48 -4.60 -18.83
C LEU A 182 4.45 -4.01 -19.80
N GLU A 183 3.51 -4.79 -20.30
CA GLU A 183 2.41 -4.36 -21.17
C GLU A 183 1.39 -3.55 -20.38
N GLU A 184 1.06 -3.96 -19.15
CA GLU A 184 0.22 -3.17 -18.26
C GLU A 184 0.91 -1.85 -17.88
N LEU A 185 2.21 -1.87 -17.57
CA LEU A 185 2.99 -0.64 -17.34
C LEU A 185 3.09 0.25 -18.58
N LYS A 186 3.21 -0.33 -19.78
CA LYS A 186 3.18 0.42 -21.05
C LYS A 186 1.80 0.98 -21.36
N LYS A 187 0.71 0.25 -21.08
CA LYS A 187 -0.67 0.73 -21.22
C LYS A 187 -0.93 1.91 -20.29
N VAL A 188 -0.51 1.81 -19.03
CA VAL A 188 -0.64 2.90 -18.05
C VAL A 188 0.21 4.11 -18.45
N SER A 189 1.45 3.88 -18.94
CA SER A 189 2.32 4.95 -19.45
C SER A 189 1.76 5.62 -20.71
N GLN A 190 1.25 4.83 -21.67
CA GLN A 190 0.69 5.35 -22.94
C GLN A 190 -0.67 6.01 -22.74
N ALA A 191 -1.49 5.55 -21.80
CA ALA A 191 -2.72 6.21 -21.40
C ALA A 191 -2.45 7.58 -20.74
N ALA A 192 -1.37 7.70 -19.96
CA ALA A 192 -0.92 8.97 -19.39
C ALA A 192 -0.37 9.94 -20.47
N ILE A 193 0.20 9.43 -21.57
CA ILE A 193 0.73 10.24 -22.68
C ILE A 193 -0.36 10.61 -23.69
N ARG A 194 -1.43 9.82 -23.82
CA ARG A 194 -2.51 10.03 -24.80
C ARG A 194 -3.67 10.89 -24.32
N SER A 195 -3.71 11.35 -23.05
CA SER A 195 -4.69 12.35 -22.64
C SER A 195 -4.41 13.67 -23.37
N PRO A 196 -5.24 14.10 -24.34
CA PRO A 196 -5.08 15.40 -24.95
C PRO A 196 -5.51 16.42 -23.91
N VAL A 197 -4.62 17.34 -23.60
CA VAL A 197 -4.96 18.66 -23.11
C VAL A 197 -6.05 19.22 -24.03
N GLN A 198 -7.31 19.18 -23.61
CA GLN A 198 -8.36 19.99 -24.20
C GLN A 198 -8.52 21.21 -23.30
N LEU A 199 -7.70 22.21 -23.62
CA LEU A 199 -7.96 23.61 -23.30
C LEU A 199 -9.23 24.02 -24.05
N LYS A 200 -10.32 24.25 -23.32
CA LYS A 200 -11.34 25.26 -23.61
C LYS A 200 -12.06 25.61 -22.32
#